data_AF-A0A919S280-F1
#
_entry.id   AF-A0A919S280-F1
#
_cell.length_a   1.000
_cell.length_b   1.000
_cell.length_c   1.000
_cell.angle_alpha   90.00
_cell.angle_beta   90.00
_cell.angle_gamma   90.00
#
_symmetry.space_group_name_H-M   'P 1'
#
loop_
_entity.id
_entity.type
_entity.pdbx_description
1 polymer ?
#
loop_
_entity_poly.entity_id
_entity_poly.type
_entity_poly.pdbx_seq_one_letter_code
_entity_poly.pdbx_strand_id
1 'polypeptide(L)'
;MSKKRITTLSASQHSETFLRPTWMGILESFLYYKRVQGLSDRTIQDYTKQVNHFFKCHPNAWAETNKVNEEKLKSDLFEYLSQDVKPATFNLRLTYLKAFFNMRLKRIILKVTH
;
A
#
# COMPACT_ATOMS: atom_id res chain seq x y z
N MET A 1 18.24 54.23 21.58
CA MET A 1 19.19 53.21 22.10
C MET A 1 18.53 51.85 22.01
N SER A 2 19.06 50.99 21.14
CA SER A 2 18.62 49.61 20.91
C SER A 2 19.44 48.66 21.78
N LYS A 3 18.79 47.75 22.50
CA LYS A 3 19.44 46.57 23.07
C LYS A 3 18.67 45.33 22.63
N LYS A 4 19.31 44.64 21.68
CA LYS A 4 18.94 43.38 21.05
C LYS A 4 18.54 42.35 22.10
N ARG A 5 17.36 41.75 21.95
CA ARG A 5 16.96 40.56 22.71
C ARG A 5 17.04 39.36 21.78
N ILE A 6 18.15 38.65 21.97
CA ILE A 6 18.48 37.25 21.66
C ILE A 6 17.46 36.53 20.79
N THR A 7 17.86 36.32 19.53
CA THR A 7 17.33 35.34 18.59
C THR A 7 17.25 33.97 19.26
N THR A 8 16.04 33.55 19.64
CA THR A 8 15.73 32.13 19.79
C THR A 8 15.23 31.66 18.44
N LEU A 9 16.14 31.01 17.69
CA LEU A 9 15.79 30.13 16.58
C LEU A 9 14.89 29.03 17.18
N SER A 10 13.58 29.25 17.13
CA SER A 10 12.60 28.21 17.38
C SER A 10 12.87 27.13 16.35
N ALA A 11 13.46 26.03 16.83
CA ALA A 11 13.67 24.81 16.09
C ALA A 11 12.44 24.55 15.23
N SER A 12 12.64 24.63 13.92
CA SER A 12 11.67 24.27 12.90
C SER A 12 11.14 22.90 13.33
N GLN A 13 9.89 22.86 13.74
CA GLN A 13 9.14 21.64 13.91
C GLN A 13 9.06 21.01 12.52
N HIS A 14 10.10 20.26 12.15
CA HIS A 14 10.00 19.20 11.17
C HIS A 14 9.06 18.16 11.80
N SER A 15 7.78 18.45 11.74
CA SER A 15 6.78 17.41 11.68
C SER A 15 7.13 16.63 10.41
N GLU A 16 7.93 15.59 10.57
CA GLU A 16 8.02 14.50 9.61
C GLU A 16 6.61 13.92 9.51
N THR A 17 5.78 14.59 8.72
CA THR A 17 4.58 14.05 8.15
C THR A 17 5.08 12.97 7.19
N PHE A 18 5.38 11.79 7.76
CA PHE A 18 5.52 10.57 6.99
C PHE A 18 4.23 10.45 6.19
N LEU A 19 4.26 10.90 4.93
CA LEU A 19 3.19 10.71 3.97
C LEU A 19 2.85 9.22 3.98
N ARG A 20 1.73 8.88 4.61
CA ARG A 20 1.29 7.51 4.75
C ARG A 20 0.93 7.05 3.34
N PRO A 21 1.57 5.98 2.83
CA PRO A 21 1.44 5.65 1.42
C PRO A 21 0.02 5.14 1.15
N THR A 22 -0.64 5.75 0.17
CA THR A 22 -1.92 5.27 -0.38
C THR A 22 -1.72 3.86 -0.97
N TRP A 23 -2.79 3.07 -1.10
CA TRP A 23 -2.68 1.77 -1.77
C TRP A 23 -2.11 1.90 -3.19
N MET A 24 -2.38 3.02 -3.87
CA MET A 24 -1.83 3.36 -5.18
C MET A 24 -0.30 3.53 -5.12
N GLY A 25 0.22 4.30 -4.16
CA GLY A 25 1.66 4.47 -3.99
C GLY A 25 2.38 3.17 -3.60
N ILE A 26 1.71 2.30 -2.83
CA ILE A 26 2.22 0.96 -2.52
C ILE A 26 2.20 0.08 -3.78
N LEU A 27 1.15 0.14 -4.58
CA LEU A 27 1.06 -0.57 -5.86
C LEU A 27 2.18 -0.13 -6.80
N GLU A 28 2.42 1.17 -6.94
CA GLU A 28 3.50 1.67 -7.79
C GLU A 28 4.87 1.12 -7.34
N SER A 29 5.17 1.25 -6.05
CA SER A 29 6.37 0.67 -5.44
C SER A 29 6.48 -0.84 -5.66
N PHE A 30 5.36 -1.55 -5.54
CA PHE A 30 5.27 -2.99 -5.75
C PHE A 30 5.62 -3.36 -7.20
N LEU A 31 5.07 -2.62 -8.16
CA LEU A 31 5.34 -2.85 -9.58
C LEU A 31 6.81 -2.54 -9.92
N TYR A 32 7.43 -1.50 -9.36
CA TYR A 32 8.86 -1.27 -9.52
C TYR A 32 9.69 -2.43 -8.98
N TYR A 33 9.39 -2.91 -7.78
CA TYR A 33 10.06 -4.07 -7.20
C TYR A 33 9.94 -5.30 -8.11
N LYS A 34 8.75 -5.54 -8.68
CA LYS A 34 8.51 -6.66 -9.60
C LYS A 34 9.23 -6.49 -10.93
N ARG A 35 9.36 -5.29 -11.48
CA ARG A 35 10.16 -5.03 -12.68
C ARG A 35 11.65 -5.31 -12.45
N VAL A 36 12.19 -4.90 -11.31
CA VAL A 36 13.59 -5.20 -10.94
C VAL A 36 13.85 -6.71 -10.85
N GLN A 37 12.85 -7.49 -10.44
CA GLN A 37 12.91 -8.96 -10.44
C GLN A 37 12.87 -9.61 -11.83
N GLY A 38 12.71 -8.81 -12.91
CA GLY A 38 12.67 -9.32 -14.28
C GLY A 38 11.34 -9.95 -14.69
N LEU A 39 10.23 -9.62 -14.02
CA LEU A 39 8.92 -10.09 -14.47
C LEU A 39 8.51 -9.43 -15.79
N SER A 40 7.83 -10.21 -16.64
CA SER A 40 7.31 -9.72 -17.92
C SER A 40 6.30 -8.57 -17.74
N ASP A 41 6.25 -7.66 -18.73
CA ASP A 41 5.28 -6.56 -18.75
C ASP A 41 3.84 -7.05 -18.65
N ARG A 42 3.56 -8.22 -19.24
CA ARG A 42 2.24 -8.84 -19.14
C ARG A 42 1.88 -9.14 -17.69
N THR A 43 2.80 -9.76 -16.95
CA THR A 43 2.59 -10.08 -15.54
C THR A 43 2.46 -8.82 -14.69
N ILE A 44 3.23 -7.77 -14.98
CA ILE A 44 3.10 -6.44 -14.33
C ILE A 44 1.71 -5.85 -14.56
N GLN A 45 1.21 -5.88 -15.80
CA GLN A 45 -0.14 -5.40 -16.11
C GLN A 45 -1.23 -6.21 -15.39
N ASP A 46 -1.04 -7.53 -15.27
CA ASP A 46 -1.99 -8.38 -14.57
C ASP A 46 -2.03 -8.07 -13.06
N TYR A 47 -0.89 -7.77 -12.43
CA TYR A 47 -0.87 -7.23 -11.06
C TYR A 47 -1.69 -5.94 -10.94
N THR A 48 -1.44 -4.96 -11.81
CA THR A 48 -2.16 -3.69 -11.82
C THR A 48 -3.67 -3.91 -11.94
N LYS A 49 -4.09 -4.77 -12.86
CA LYS A 49 -5.51 -5.08 -13.09
C LYS A 49 -6.16 -5.69 -11.86
N GLN A 50 -5.54 -6.71 -11.25
CA GLN A 50 -6.15 -7.40 -10.11
C GLN A 50 -6.24 -6.51 -8.87
N VAL A 51 -5.20 -5.71 -8.59
CA VAL A 51 -5.20 -4.81 -7.43
C VAL A 51 -6.20 -3.66 -7.62
N ASN A 52 -6.22 -3.04 -8.82
CA ASN A 52 -7.20 -1.99 -9.12
C ASN A 52 -8.63 -2.53 -9.05
N HIS A 53 -8.88 -3.74 -9.56
CA HIS A 53 -10.22 -4.32 -9.53
C HIS A 53 -10.68 -4.57 -8.08
N PHE A 54 -9.80 -5.08 -7.21
CA PHE A 54 -10.10 -5.24 -5.79
C PHE A 54 -10.48 -3.91 -5.13
N PHE A 55 -9.66 -2.86 -5.28
CA PHE A 55 -9.95 -1.55 -4.67
C PHE A 55 -11.09 -0.79 -5.35
N LYS A 56 -11.45 -1.14 -6.59
CA LYS A 56 -12.68 -0.64 -7.24
C LYS A 56 -13.93 -1.25 -6.59
N CYS A 57 -13.89 -2.54 -6.25
CA CYS A 57 -14.98 -3.21 -5.55
C CYS A 57 -15.06 -2.81 -4.07
N HIS A 58 -13.90 -2.62 -3.43
CA HIS A 58 -13.80 -2.28 -2.01
C HIS A 58 -12.97 -0.99 -1.82
N PRO A 59 -13.50 0.20 -2.21
CA PRO A 59 -12.76 1.46 -2.12
C PRO A 59 -12.34 1.80 -0.69
N ASN A 60 -13.16 1.40 0.28
CA ASN A 60 -12.95 1.64 1.70
C ASN A 60 -12.08 0.56 2.38
N ALA A 61 -11.61 -0.46 1.65
CA ALA A 61 -10.70 -1.48 2.20
C ALA A 61 -9.37 -0.85 2.64
N TRP A 62 -8.99 0.25 2.00
CA TRP A 62 -7.86 1.08 2.38
C TRP A 62 -8.39 2.36 3.03
N ALA A 63 -8.54 2.36 4.35
CA ALA A 63 -9.12 3.49 5.08
C ALA A 63 -8.47 4.83 4.70
N GLU A 64 -9.29 5.84 4.41
CA GLU A 64 -8.87 7.24 4.15
C GLU A 64 -8.17 7.87 5.37
N THR A 65 -8.45 7.39 6.58
CA THR A 65 -8.00 7.97 7.85
C THR A 65 -6.65 7.46 8.36
N ASN A 66 -5.73 7.08 7.46
CA ASN A 66 -4.32 6.80 7.78
C ASN A 66 -4.04 5.61 8.75
N LYS A 67 -5.05 4.79 9.07
CA LYS A 67 -4.91 3.53 9.80
C LYS A 67 -5.64 2.42 9.05
N VAL A 68 -4.90 1.47 8.49
CA VAL A 68 -5.53 0.30 7.86
C VAL A 68 -6.21 -0.51 8.95
N ASN A 69 -7.52 -0.68 8.81
CA ASN A 69 -8.27 -1.63 9.60
C ASN A 69 -8.02 -3.02 9.00
N GLU A 70 -7.12 -3.78 9.62
CA GLU A 70 -6.71 -5.09 9.12
C GLU A 70 -7.88 -6.08 9.07
N GLU A 71 -8.79 -6.03 10.05
CA GLU A 71 -9.98 -6.88 10.08
C GLU A 71 -10.93 -6.53 8.92
N LYS A 72 -11.13 -5.24 8.65
CA LYS A 72 -11.92 -4.80 7.48
C LYS A 72 -11.27 -5.22 6.17
N LEU A 73 -9.96 -5.05 6.04
CA LEU A 73 -9.21 -5.47 4.85
C LEU A 73 -9.31 -6.99 4.62
N LYS A 74 -9.20 -7.80 5.68
CA LYS A 74 -9.38 -9.26 5.61
C LYS A 74 -10.81 -9.62 5.20
N SER A 75 -11.81 -8.98 5.80
CA SER A 75 -13.22 -9.19 5.46
C SER A 75 -13.49 -8.88 4.00
N ASP A 76 -13.05 -7.72 3.51
CA ASP A 76 -13.21 -7.30 2.12
C ASP A 76 -12.47 -8.24 1.16
N LEU A 77 -11.27 -8.70 1.54
CA LEU A 77 -10.52 -9.67 0.74
C LEU A 77 -11.25 -11.01 0.65
N PHE A 78 -11.81 -11.52 1.75
CA PHE A 78 -12.57 -12.77 1.74
C PHE A 78 -13.87 -12.64 0.95
N GLU A 79 -14.60 -11.54 1.09
CA GLU A 79 -15.78 -11.25 0.28
C GLU A 79 -15.45 -11.21 -1.22
N TYR A 80 -14.37 -10.51 -1.59
CA TYR A 80 -13.92 -10.44 -2.97
C TYR A 80 -13.51 -11.80 -3.56
N LEU A 81 -12.88 -12.64 -2.74
CA LEU A 81 -12.42 -13.98 -3.13
C LEU A 81 -13.54 -15.02 -3.11
N SER A 82 -14.62 -14.81 -2.34
CA SER A 82 -15.76 -15.74 -2.26
C SER A 82 -16.82 -15.54 -3.35
N GLN A 83 -16.66 -14.53 -4.21
CA GLN A 83 -17.52 -14.31 -5.36
C GLN A 83 -17.62 -15.56 -6.25
N ASP A 84 -18.81 -15.81 -6.80
CA ASP A 84 -19.04 -16.93 -7.73
C ASP A 84 -18.30 -16.69 -9.06
N VAL A 85 -17.07 -17.22 -9.14
CA VAL A 85 -16.19 -17.10 -10.29
C VAL A 85 -15.56 -18.44 -10.61
N LYS A 86 -15.13 -18.60 -11.87
CA LYS A 86 -14.42 -19.81 -12.29
C LYS A 86 -13.17 -20.04 -11.43
N PRO A 87 -12.80 -21.30 -11.12
CA PRO A 87 -11.61 -21.62 -10.32
C PRO A 87 -10.32 -20.96 -10.84
N ALA A 88 -10.15 -20.86 -12.15
CA ALA A 88 -9.02 -20.17 -12.75
C ALA A 88 -8.96 -18.68 -12.39
N THR A 89 -10.11 -18.00 -12.37
CA THR A 89 -10.21 -16.58 -11.98
C THR A 89 -9.91 -16.40 -10.50
N PHE A 90 -10.44 -17.28 -9.64
CA PHE A 90 -10.12 -17.29 -8.22
C PHE A 90 -8.61 -17.43 -7.99
N ASN A 91 -7.98 -18.41 -8.64
CA ASN A 91 -6.54 -18.67 -8.49
C ASN A 91 -5.69 -17.48 -8.96
N LEU A 92 -6.09 -16.81 -10.06
CA LEU A 92 -5.43 -15.57 -10.47
C LEU A 92 -5.57 -14.50 -9.38
N ARG A 93 -6.80 -14.17 -8.97
CA ARG A 93 -7.07 -13.15 -7.94
C ARG A 93 -6.24 -13.40 -6.69
N LEU A 94 -6.28 -14.64 -6.17
CA LEU A 94 -5.54 -15.05 -4.98
C LEU A 94 -4.03 -14.87 -5.17
N THR A 95 -3.47 -15.36 -6.26
CA THR A 95 -2.03 -15.28 -6.54
C THR A 95 -1.53 -13.84 -6.55
N TYR A 96 -2.19 -12.97 -7.30
CA TYR A 96 -1.76 -11.59 -7.48
C TYR A 96 -1.98 -10.75 -6.22
N LEU A 97 -3.13 -10.89 -5.55
CA LEU A 97 -3.43 -10.16 -4.32
C LEU A 97 -2.55 -10.62 -3.15
N LYS A 98 -2.32 -11.92 -3.00
CA LYS A 98 -1.42 -12.47 -1.97
C LYS A 98 -0.01 -11.89 -2.12
N ALA A 99 0.53 -11.86 -3.33
CA ALA A 99 1.85 -11.30 -3.59
C ALA A 99 1.92 -9.80 -3.27
N PHE A 100 0.88 -9.02 -3.62
CA PHE A 100 0.78 -7.61 -3.29
C PHE A 100 0.75 -7.36 -1.77
N PHE A 101 -0.16 -8.03 -1.05
CA PHE A 101 -0.29 -7.85 0.40
C PHE A 101 0.91 -8.38 1.18
N ASN A 102 1.54 -9.47 0.75
CA ASN A 102 2.78 -9.98 1.37
C ASN A 102 3.95 -9.00 1.24
N MET A 103 4.08 -8.29 0.12
CA MET A 103 5.15 -7.29 -0.02
C MET A 103 5.01 -6.15 0.99
N ARG A 104 3.78 -5.70 1.26
CA ARG A 104 3.52 -4.67 2.27
C ARG A 104 4.05 -5.08 3.65
N LEU A 105 3.77 -6.31 4.08
CA LEU A 105 4.22 -6.82 5.38
C LEU A 105 5.75 -6.83 5.48
N LYS A 106 6.44 -7.24 4.41
CA LYS A 106 7.91 -7.24 4.36
C LYS A 106 8.53 -5.85 4.48
N ARG A 107 7.89 -4.81 3.93
CA ARG A 107 8.37 -3.42 4.01
C ARG A 107 8.10 -2.74 5.35
N ILE A 108 7.05 -3.14 6.08
CA ILE A 108 6.78 -2.64 7.43
C ILE A 108 7.86 -3.14 8.40
N ILE A 109 8.27 -4.40 8.29
CA ILE A 109 9.31 -5.00 9.15
C ILE A 109 10.66 -4.30 8.95
N LEU A 110 11.04 -3.97 7.71
CA LEU A 110 12.31 -3.29 7.41
C LEU A 110 12.37 -1.83 7.88
N LYS A 111 11.26 -1.21 8.29
CA LYS A 111 11.22 0.15 8.86
C LYS A 111 11.30 0.17 10.39
N VAL A 112 11.19 -0.98 11.06
CA VAL A 112 11.22 -1.08 12.54
C VAL A 112 12.63 -1.30 13.08
N THR A 113 13.63 -1.41 12.20
CA THR A 113 15.04 -1.57 12.59
C THR A 113 15.82 -0.27 12.42
N HIS A 114 15.57 0.71 13.30
CA HIS A 114 16.49 1.81 13.59
C HIS A 114 16.33 2.25 15.04
#